data_AF-A0A4W3KEW9-F1
#
_entry.id   AF-A0A4W3KEW9-F1
#
_cell.length_a   1.000
_cell.length_b   1.000
_cell.length_c   1.000
_cell.angle_alpha   90.00
_cell.angle_beta   90.00
_cell.angle_gamma   90.00
#
_symmetry.space_group_name_H-M   'P 1'
#
loop_
_entity.id
_entity.type
_entity.pdbx_description
1 polymer ?
#
loop_
_entity_poly.entity_id
_entity_poly.type
_entity_poly.pdbx_seq_one_letter_code
_entity_poly.pdbx_strand_id
1 'polypeptide(L)'
;HIDVICDLYIFFFLRQDGIPIQAFVAVVLDEIVGVAIVRNEEDIEYIRSHYNIEDFIYFNHHKREEHGHLYHFAVNPIFNHFSRHFLKEILRLSHKSCLYYPIHMASSLKKSQSPHAHSLTSALYYLIPVRPRRQIIYPLKQLGINVPSKRIYQNKVSGRSGRRF
;
A
#
# COMPACT_ATOMS: atom_id res chain seq x y z
N HIS A 1 -9.91 -15.12 10.13
CA HIS A 1 -11.19 -14.57 10.62
C HIS A 1 -11.40 -13.27 9.85
N ILE A 2 -12.56 -13.10 9.19
CA ILE A 2 -12.88 -11.88 8.43
C ILE A 2 -13.66 -10.98 9.40
N ASP A 3 -13.05 -9.89 9.82
CA ASP A 3 -13.64 -8.96 10.78
C ASP A 3 -14.42 -7.87 10.03
N VAL A 4 -15.65 -8.18 9.63
CA VAL A 4 -16.50 -7.26 8.83
C VAL A 4 -16.63 -5.87 9.48
N ILE A 5 -16.60 -5.78 10.81
CA ILE A 5 -16.62 -4.51 11.55
C ILE A 5 -15.33 -3.71 11.32
N CYS A 6 -14.18 -4.37 11.37
CA CYS A 6 -12.89 -3.74 11.07
C CYS A 6 -12.84 -3.27 9.61
N ASP A 7 -13.38 -4.08 8.70
CA ASP A 7 -13.42 -3.78 7.26
C ASP A 7 -14.29 -2.55 6.99
N LEU A 8 -15.47 -2.50 7.61
CA LEU A 8 -16.38 -1.35 7.53
C LEU A 8 -15.77 -0.10 8.14
N TYR A 9 -15.08 -0.23 9.28
CA TYR A 9 -14.38 0.89 9.91
C TYR A 9 -13.28 1.45 9.02
N ILE A 10 -12.45 0.59 8.42
CA ILE A 10 -11.40 1.00 7.48
C ILE A 10 -12.03 1.69 6.26
N PHE A 11 -13.09 1.11 5.69
CA PHE A 11 -13.79 1.71 4.57
C PHE A 11 -14.33 3.12 4.90
N PHE A 12 -15.00 3.27 6.05
CA PHE A 12 -15.56 4.55 6.47
C PHE A 12 -14.47 5.57 6.78
N PHE A 13 -13.42 5.17 7.49
CA PHE A 13 -12.27 6.02 7.81
C PHE A 13 -11.64 6.57 6.54
N LEU A 14 -11.35 5.71 5.58
CA LEU A 14 -10.78 6.11 4.31
C LEU A 14 -11.72 7.06 3.55
N ARG A 15 -13.04 6.80 3.55
CA ARG A 15 -14.01 7.57 2.73
C ARG A 15 -14.04 9.07 3.07
N GLN A 16 -13.64 9.46 4.28
CA GLN A 16 -13.61 10.86 4.71
C GLN A 16 -12.64 11.72 3.90
N ASP A 17 -11.62 11.11 3.27
CA ASP A 17 -10.60 11.81 2.50
C ASP A 17 -11.10 12.32 1.12
N GLY A 18 -12.33 11.97 0.71
CA GLY A 18 -12.91 12.39 -0.58
C GLY A 18 -12.34 11.65 -1.81
N ILE A 19 -11.31 10.82 -1.62
CA ILE A 19 -10.69 10.02 -2.67
C ILE A 19 -11.53 8.76 -2.94
N PRO A 20 -11.84 8.42 -4.22
CA PRO A 20 -12.65 7.26 -4.55
C PRO A 20 -12.02 5.96 -4.02
N ILE A 21 -12.87 5.12 -3.43
CA ILE A 21 -12.50 3.81 -2.87
C ILE A 21 -13.28 2.74 -3.60
N GLN A 22 -12.61 1.62 -3.84
CA GLN A 22 -13.24 0.42 -4.36
C GLN A 22 -13.13 -0.68 -3.30
N ALA A 23 -14.26 -1.29 -2.96
CA ALA A 23 -14.33 -2.44 -2.07
C ALA A 23 -14.73 -3.66 -2.90
N PHE A 24 -13.98 -4.75 -2.74
CA PHE A 24 -14.20 -6.02 -3.40
C PHE A 24 -14.56 -7.06 -2.37
N VAL A 25 -15.61 -7.83 -2.64
CA VAL A 25 -16.08 -8.91 -1.77
C VAL A 25 -16.11 -10.19 -2.56
N ALA A 26 -15.46 -11.23 -2.05
CA ALA A 26 -15.53 -12.57 -2.59
C ALA A 26 -16.63 -13.35 -1.85
N VAL A 27 -17.55 -13.94 -2.61
CA VAL A 27 -18.72 -14.66 -2.08
C VAL A 27 -18.75 -16.09 -2.63
N VAL A 28 -19.01 -17.06 -1.77
CA VAL A 28 -19.21 -18.48 -2.12
C VAL A 28 -20.45 -18.98 -1.38
N LEU A 29 -21.42 -19.52 -2.10
CA LEU A 29 -22.69 -20.00 -1.53
C LEU A 29 -23.36 -18.95 -0.61
N ASP A 30 -23.39 -17.70 -1.06
CA ASP A 30 -23.92 -16.53 -0.34
C ASP A 30 -23.17 -16.14 0.96
N GLU A 31 -22.04 -16.78 1.25
CA GLU A 31 -21.16 -16.40 2.36
C GLU A 31 -19.96 -15.56 1.90
N ILE A 32 -19.62 -14.55 2.69
CA ILE A 32 -18.43 -13.72 2.45
C ILE A 32 -17.18 -14.50 2.83
N VAL A 33 -16.36 -14.82 1.84
CA VAL A 33 -15.10 -15.56 2.01
C VAL A 33 -13.85 -14.69 1.90
N GLY A 34 -14.00 -13.43 1.45
CA GLY A 34 -12.91 -12.47 1.42
C GLY A 34 -13.36 -11.05 1.14
N VAL A 35 -12.56 -10.09 1.60
CA VAL A 35 -12.78 -8.65 1.44
C VAL A 35 -11.46 -7.97 1.09
N ALA A 36 -11.49 -7.03 0.15
CA ALA A 36 -10.34 -6.17 -0.15
C ALA A 36 -10.77 -4.72 -0.38
N ILE A 37 -9.94 -3.78 0.06
CA ILE A 37 -10.17 -2.34 -0.11
C ILE A 37 -8.99 -1.77 -0.88
N VAL A 38 -9.28 -1.18 -2.05
CA VAL A 38 -8.28 -0.62 -2.97
C VAL A 38 -8.63 0.83 -3.30
N ARG A 39 -7.58 1.64 -3.48
CA ARG A 39 -7.69 3.03 -3.96
C ARG A 39 -6.69 3.29 -5.08
N ASN A 40 -6.82 4.44 -5.73
CA ASN A 40 -5.77 4.95 -6.59
C ASN A 40 -4.57 5.37 -5.74
N GLU A 41 -3.37 5.03 -6.19
CA GLU A 41 -2.15 5.53 -5.56
C GLU A 41 -1.90 6.97 -6.03
N GLU A 42 -1.82 7.92 -5.09
CA GLU A 42 -1.60 9.34 -5.40
C GLU A 42 -0.11 9.70 -5.35
N ASP A 43 0.67 9.04 -4.49
CA ASP A 43 2.07 9.37 -4.21
C ASP A 43 3.04 8.48 -5.01
N ILE A 44 2.72 8.21 -6.28
CA ILE A 44 3.49 7.30 -7.14
C ILE A 44 4.95 7.75 -7.28
N GLU A 45 5.20 9.07 -7.44
CA GLU A 45 6.55 9.60 -7.54
C GLU A 45 7.35 9.41 -6.25
N TYR A 46 6.69 9.45 -5.10
CA TYR A 46 7.33 9.17 -3.81
C TYR A 46 7.78 7.70 -3.77
N ILE A 47 6.87 6.77 -4.08
CA ILE A 47 7.20 5.34 -4.08
C ILE A 47 8.37 5.06 -5.04
N ARG A 48 8.33 5.62 -6.25
CA ARG A 48 9.40 5.45 -7.25
C ARG A 48 10.75 5.99 -6.82
N SER A 49 10.77 7.15 -6.14
CA SER A 49 12.02 7.74 -5.67
C SER A 49 12.57 7.05 -4.41
N HIS A 50 11.69 6.46 -3.58
CA HIS A 50 12.04 5.93 -2.26
C HIS A 50 12.20 4.41 -2.20
N TYR A 51 11.77 3.67 -3.22
CA TYR A 51 11.82 2.21 -3.23
C TYR A 51 12.34 1.68 -4.56
N ASN A 52 13.04 0.55 -4.53
CA ASN A 52 13.55 -0.12 -5.74
C ASN A 52 12.45 -0.95 -6.42
N ILE A 53 11.38 -0.29 -6.85
CA ILE A 53 10.22 -0.89 -7.52
C ILE A 53 10.45 -1.13 -9.02
N GLU A 54 11.44 -0.46 -9.61
CA GLU A 54 11.81 -0.57 -11.02
C GLU A 54 12.30 -1.98 -11.40
N ASP A 55 12.81 -2.75 -10.42
CA ASP A 55 13.21 -4.15 -10.61
C ASP A 55 12.01 -5.08 -10.86
N PHE A 56 10.80 -4.65 -10.50
CA PHE A 56 9.57 -5.46 -10.53
C PHE A 56 8.50 -4.91 -11.48
N ILE A 57 8.49 -3.60 -11.71
CA ILE A 57 7.44 -2.90 -12.45
C ILE A 57 8.08 -1.93 -13.44
N TYR A 58 7.74 -2.07 -14.73
CA TYR A 58 8.10 -1.10 -15.75
C TYR A 58 7.19 0.13 -15.66
N PHE A 59 7.59 1.09 -14.83
CA PHE A 59 6.80 2.29 -14.53
C PHE A 59 6.32 3.07 -15.76
N ASN A 60 7.15 3.16 -16.79
CA ASN A 60 6.81 3.94 -18.00
C ASN A 60 5.70 3.30 -18.84
N HIS A 61 5.33 2.04 -18.59
CA HIS A 61 4.27 1.34 -19.31
C HIS A 61 2.94 1.34 -18.56
N HIS A 62 2.88 1.94 -17.37
CA HIS A 62 1.66 2.01 -16.58
C HIS A 62 1.21 3.45 -16.41
N LYS A 63 -0.09 3.69 -16.64
CA LYS A 63 -0.68 5.02 -16.39
C LYS A 63 -0.80 5.22 -14.89
N ARG A 64 -0.79 6.48 -14.42
CA ARG A 64 -1.00 6.82 -13.01
C ARG A 64 -2.26 6.16 -12.42
N GLU A 65 -3.32 6.09 -13.21
CA GLU A 65 -4.59 5.48 -12.82
C GLU A 65 -4.52 3.94 -12.68
N GLU A 66 -3.52 3.28 -13.24
CA GLU A 66 -3.35 1.81 -13.16
C GLU A 66 -2.60 1.39 -11.89
N HIS A 67 -2.06 2.35 -11.14
CA HIS A 67 -1.44 2.12 -9.84
C HIS A 67 -2.51 2.11 -8.74
N GLY A 68 -2.56 1.01 -8.00
CA GLY A 68 -3.51 0.80 -6.91
C GLY A 68 -2.81 0.69 -5.56
N HIS A 69 -3.42 1.25 -4.53
CA HIS A 69 -3.03 1.08 -3.14
C HIS A 69 -3.95 0.07 -2.47
N LEU A 70 -3.40 -1.03 -1.95
CA LEU A 70 -4.14 -2.04 -1.22
C LEU A 70 -4.14 -1.66 0.27
N TYR A 71 -5.28 -1.21 0.81
CA TYR A 71 -5.39 -0.83 2.22
C TYR A 71 -5.77 -1.99 3.12
N HIS A 72 -6.55 -2.91 2.59
CA HIS A 72 -7.06 -4.04 3.35
C HIS A 72 -7.22 -5.23 2.43
N PHE A 73 -6.86 -6.40 2.92
CA PHE A 73 -7.10 -7.67 2.25
C PHE A 73 -7.26 -8.74 3.33
N ALA A 74 -8.44 -9.34 3.41
CA ALA A 74 -8.74 -10.45 4.29
C ALA A 74 -9.39 -11.57 3.48
N VAL A 75 -8.92 -12.80 3.68
CA VAL A 75 -9.52 -14.00 3.09
C VAL A 75 -9.61 -15.05 4.18
N ASN A 76 -10.72 -15.78 4.20
CA ASN A 76 -10.89 -16.91 5.12
C ASN A 76 -9.76 -17.93 4.87
N PRO A 77 -9.01 -18.37 5.91
CA PRO A 77 -7.87 -19.28 5.76
C PRO A 77 -8.16 -20.54 4.93
N ILE A 78 -9.38 -21.06 4.99
CA ILE A 78 -9.83 -22.22 4.17
C ILE A 78 -9.63 -21.94 2.67
N PHE A 79 -9.86 -20.70 2.24
CA PHE A 79 -9.77 -20.25 0.86
C PHE A 79 -8.44 -19.57 0.53
N ASN A 80 -7.40 -19.70 1.36
CA ASN A 80 -6.15 -18.96 1.17
C ASN A 80 -5.40 -19.33 -0.13
N HIS A 81 -5.65 -20.54 -0.66
CA HIS A 81 -5.13 -20.97 -1.96
C HIS A 81 -5.76 -20.19 -3.13
N PHE A 82 -6.96 -19.61 -2.93
CA PHE A 82 -7.63 -18.74 -3.90
C PHE A 82 -7.22 -17.27 -3.80
N SER A 83 -6.47 -16.86 -2.77
CA SER A 83 -6.02 -15.47 -2.59
C SER A 83 -5.33 -14.91 -3.84
N ARG A 84 -4.56 -15.73 -4.58
CA ARG A 84 -3.97 -15.35 -5.88
C ARG A 84 -5.02 -14.99 -6.91
N HIS A 85 -6.08 -15.79 -7.03
CA HIS A 85 -7.17 -15.54 -7.98
C HIS A 85 -7.95 -14.31 -7.59
N PHE A 86 -8.19 -14.13 -6.29
CA PHE A 86 -8.87 -12.94 -5.79
C PHE A 86 -8.08 -11.66 -6.09
N LEU A 87 -6.76 -11.65 -5.88
CA LEU A 87 -5.90 -10.53 -6.27
C LEU A 87 -5.93 -10.23 -7.77
N LYS A 88 -5.96 -11.26 -8.63
CA LYS A 88 -6.11 -11.09 -10.09
C LYS A 88 -7.44 -10.46 -10.45
N GLU A 89 -8.53 -10.90 -9.83
CA GLU A 89 -9.86 -10.32 -10.06
C GLU A 89 -9.96 -8.88 -9.55
N ILE A 90 -9.33 -8.57 -8.42
CA ILE A 90 -9.20 -7.19 -7.93
C ILE A 90 -8.53 -6.32 -8.99
N LEU A 91 -7.36 -6.73 -9.51
CA LEU A 91 -6.65 -5.99 -10.57
C LEU A 91 -7.53 -5.81 -11.82
N ARG A 92 -8.19 -6.87 -12.27
CA ARG A 92 -9.07 -6.87 -13.45
C ARG A 92 -10.25 -5.91 -13.30
N LEU A 93 -10.94 -5.96 -12.15
CA LEU A 93 -12.14 -5.17 -11.89
C LEU A 93 -11.81 -3.70 -11.55
N SER A 94 -10.68 -3.44 -10.91
CA SER A 94 -10.24 -2.08 -10.59
C SER A 94 -9.49 -1.38 -11.72
N HIS A 95 -9.28 -2.06 -12.85
CA HIS A 95 -8.46 -1.60 -13.98
C HIS A 95 -7.04 -1.21 -13.54
N LYS A 96 -6.45 -2.00 -12.63
CA LYS A 96 -5.11 -1.80 -12.08
C LYS A 96 -4.13 -2.79 -12.69
N SER A 97 -2.90 -2.34 -12.88
CA SER A 97 -1.77 -3.19 -13.26
C SER A 97 -0.89 -3.55 -12.06
N CYS A 98 -0.84 -2.67 -11.05
CA CYS A 98 0.09 -2.77 -9.93
C CYS A 98 -0.64 -2.47 -8.61
N LEU A 99 -0.33 -3.25 -7.56
CA LEU A 99 -0.81 -3.02 -6.21
C LEU A 99 0.36 -2.75 -5.26
N TYR A 100 0.27 -1.64 -4.52
CA TYR A 100 1.23 -1.27 -3.48
C TYR A 100 0.62 -1.51 -2.11
N TYR A 101 1.45 -2.00 -1.19
CA TYR A 101 1.09 -2.16 0.21
C TYR A 101 2.21 -1.61 1.09
N PRO A 102 2.00 -0.49 1.81
CA PRO A 102 2.99 0.02 2.73
C PRO A 102 3.07 -0.84 3.99
N ILE A 103 4.20 -1.52 4.19
CA ILE A 103 4.47 -2.25 5.43
C ILE A 103 4.89 -1.23 6.50
N HIS A 104 3.95 -0.80 7.34
CA HIS A 104 4.27 0.03 8.49
C HIS A 104 4.96 -0.81 9.57
N MET A 105 6.30 -0.75 9.62
CA MET A 105 7.07 -1.44 10.66
C MET A 105 6.73 -0.82 12.02
N ALA A 106 6.36 -1.68 12.97
CA ALA A 106 5.70 -1.37 14.25
C ALA A 106 6.51 -0.57 15.28
N SER A 107 7.42 0.32 14.89
CA SER A 107 8.16 1.19 15.81
C SER A 107 7.40 2.48 16.16
N SER A 108 6.39 2.86 15.37
CA SER A 108 5.50 4.02 15.66
C SER A 108 4.18 3.62 16.32
N LEU A 109 3.88 2.32 16.43
CA LEU A 109 2.67 1.80 17.05
C LEU A 109 2.88 1.56 18.55
N LYS A 110 2.91 2.64 19.34
CA LYS A 110 2.63 2.54 20.80
C LYS A 110 1.16 2.21 21.10
N LYS A 111 0.37 1.81 20.11
CA LYS A 111 -0.97 1.22 20.25
C LYS A 111 -1.06 0.00 19.36
N SER A 112 -0.87 -1.17 19.96
CA SER A 112 -1.05 -2.51 19.38
C SER A 112 -2.52 -2.83 19.03
N GLN A 113 -3.26 -1.88 18.48
CA GLN A 113 -4.71 -2.01 18.20
C GLN A 113 -5.11 -1.22 16.94
N SER A 114 -4.23 -1.10 15.94
CA SER A 114 -4.68 -0.61 14.64
C SER A 114 -5.34 -1.78 13.89
N PRO A 115 -6.63 -1.72 13.53
CA PRO A 115 -7.34 -2.79 12.79
C PRO A 115 -6.68 -3.11 11.43
N HIS A 116 -5.74 -2.27 10.98
CA HIS A 116 -4.91 -2.44 9.79
C HIS A 116 -3.85 -3.56 9.88
N ALA A 117 -3.44 -3.98 11.08
CA ALA A 117 -2.26 -4.83 11.26
C ALA A 117 -2.52 -6.34 11.05
N HIS A 118 -3.76 -6.80 11.19
CA HIS A 118 -4.07 -8.24 11.27
C HIS A 118 -4.71 -8.84 10.01
N SER A 119 -5.33 -8.03 9.16
CA SER A 119 -6.04 -8.55 7.98
C SER A 119 -5.12 -9.11 6.91
N LEU A 120 -3.96 -8.49 6.71
CA LEU A 120 -3.15 -8.69 5.50
C LEU A 120 -2.21 -9.89 5.49
N THR A 121 -2.17 -10.70 6.56
CA THR A 121 -1.30 -11.90 6.63
C THR A 121 -1.53 -12.85 5.45
N SER A 122 -2.77 -12.99 4.97
CA SER A 122 -3.12 -13.87 3.85
C SER A 122 -2.62 -13.36 2.48
N ALA A 123 -2.49 -12.04 2.30
CA ALA A 123 -2.02 -11.45 1.04
C ALA A 123 -0.49 -11.41 0.93
N LEU A 124 0.22 -11.27 2.06
CA LEU A 124 1.68 -11.07 2.07
C LEU A 124 2.45 -12.16 1.31
N TYR A 125 1.96 -13.41 1.33
CA TYR A 125 2.58 -14.51 0.59
C TYR A 125 2.64 -14.27 -0.94
N TYR A 126 1.71 -13.49 -1.48
CA TYR A 126 1.62 -13.20 -2.91
C TYR A 126 2.21 -11.83 -3.30
N LEU A 127 2.71 -11.08 -2.32
CA LEU A 127 3.37 -9.79 -2.51
C LEU A 127 4.88 -9.97 -2.40
N ILE A 128 5.62 -9.07 -3.05
CA ILE A 128 7.08 -9.05 -3.00
C ILE A 128 7.53 -7.87 -2.15
N PRO A 129 8.34 -8.08 -1.09
CA PRO A 129 8.87 -6.98 -0.31
C PRO A 129 9.87 -6.18 -1.15
N VAL A 130 9.69 -4.87 -1.19
CA VAL A 130 10.59 -3.96 -1.92
C VAL A 130 11.48 -3.21 -0.93
N ARG A 131 12.78 -3.18 -1.23
CA ARG A 131 13.76 -2.49 -0.39
C ARG A 131 13.69 -0.97 -0.59
N PRO A 132 13.79 -0.18 0.49
CA PRO A 132 13.96 1.27 0.37
C PRO A 132 15.24 1.61 -0.39
N ARG A 133 15.17 2.63 -1.26
CA ARG A 133 16.29 3.22 -1.98
C ARG A 133 17.06 4.15 -1.03
N ARG A 134 18.40 4.11 -1.11
CA ARG A 134 19.25 5.09 -0.42
C ARG A 134 18.97 6.49 -0.97
N GLN A 135 18.41 7.36 -0.13
CA GLN A 135 18.15 8.75 -0.49
C GLN A 135 19.43 9.59 -0.46
N ILE A 136 19.57 10.45 -1.47
CA ILE A 136 20.64 11.45 -1.52
C ILE A 136 20.22 12.61 -0.62
N ILE A 137 21.10 13.00 0.32
CA ILE A 137 20.88 14.17 1.15
C ILE A 137 21.27 15.39 0.34
N TYR A 138 20.28 16.16 -0.11
CA TYR A 138 20.50 17.39 -0.86
C TYR A 138 20.88 18.53 0.08
N PRO A 139 22.04 19.21 -0.11
CA PRO A 139 22.38 20.41 0.64
C PRO A 139 21.54 21.60 0.15
N LEU A 140 20.28 21.67 0.60
CA LEU A 140 19.26 22.61 0.10
C LEU A 140 19.73 24.09 0.13
N LYS A 141 20.50 24.47 1.16
CA LYS A 141 21.04 25.83 1.31
C LYS A 141 22.05 26.22 0.22
N GLN A 142 22.76 25.25 -0.35
CA GLN A 142 23.81 25.47 -1.36
C GLN A 142 23.28 25.36 -2.80
N LEU A 143 22.16 24.67 -2.99
CA LEU A 143 21.61 24.37 -4.32
C LEU A 143 20.81 25.52 -4.93
N GLY A 144 20.27 26.44 -4.11
CA GLY A 144 19.54 27.61 -4.59
C GLY A 144 18.40 27.23 -5.56
N ILE A 145 18.54 27.62 -6.84
CA ILE A 145 17.56 27.36 -7.91
C ILE A 145 17.61 25.89 -8.39
N ASN A 146 18.71 25.18 -8.16
CA ASN A 146 18.91 23.78 -8.58
C ASN A 146 18.37 22.76 -7.57
N VAL A 147 17.55 23.19 -6.62
CA VAL A 147 16.94 22.30 -5.64
C VAL A 147 15.95 21.36 -6.37
N PRO A 148 16.05 20.04 -6.19
CA PRO A 148 15.10 19.09 -6.79
C PRO A 148 13.68 19.33 -6.26
N SER A 149 12.67 18.66 -6.83
CA SER A 149 11.28 18.86 -6.38
C SER A 149 11.07 18.39 -4.93
N LYS A 150 10.18 19.07 -4.19
CA LYS A 150 9.82 18.74 -2.79
C LYS A 150 9.48 17.27 -2.58
N ARG A 151 8.84 16.63 -3.57
CA ARG A 151 8.41 15.24 -3.52
C ARG A 151 9.58 14.24 -3.45
N ILE A 152 10.78 14.63 -3.90
CA ILE A 152 11.97 13.77 -3.95
C ILE A 152 12.73 13.81 -2.62
N TYR A 153 12.84 14.98 -1.98
CA TYR A 153 13.59 15.14 -0.73
C TYR A 153 12.69 15.18 0.52
N GLN A 154 11.38 14.98 0.37
CA GLN A 154 10.44 14.81 1.49
C GLN A 154 10.76 13.51 2.24
N ASN A 155 11.67 13.59 3.21
CA ASN A 155 11.72 12.59 4.27
C ASN A 155 10.39 12.72 5.04
N LYS A 156 9.59 11.65 5.10
CA LYS A 156 8.60 11.53 6.18
C LYS A 156 9.40 11.61 7.48
N VAL A 157 9.38 12.78 8.12
CA VAL A 157 10.01 13.00 9.41
C VAL A 157 9.24 12.15 10.42
N SER A 158 9.75 10.97 10.71
CA SER A 158 9.53 10.31 11.99
C SER A 158 10.88 9.86 12.53
N GLY A 159 11.46 10.76 13.33
CA GLY A 159 12.61 10.62 14.22
C GLY A 159 13.52 9.42 14.04
N ARG A 160 14.78 9.70 13.72
CA ARG A 160 15.82 9.69 14.75
C ARG A 160 17.08 10.39 14.24
N SER A 161 17.50 11.36 15.05
CA SER A 161 18.88 11.78 15.20
C SER A 161 19.80 10.55 15.14
N GLY A 162 20.89 10.70 14.39
CA GLY A 162 21.74 9.61 13.98
C GLY A 162 22.20 8.71 15.12
N ARG A 163 22.36 7.43 14.80
CA ARG A 163 23.45 6.61 15.31
C ARG A 163 23.84 5.64 14.22
N ARG A 164 25.16 5.54 14.07
CA ARG A 164 25.90 4.85 13.03
C ARG A 164 25.81 3.33 13.23
N PHE A 165 26.03 2.66 12.09
CA PHE A 165 26.34 1.25 11.83
C PHE A 165 25.17 0.27 11.87
#